data_AF-X1E3J3-F1
#
_entry.id   AF-X1E3J3-F1
#
_cell.length_a   1.000
_cell.length_b   1.000
_cell.length_c   1.000
_cell.angle_alpha   90.00
_cell.angle_beta   90.00
_cell.angle_gamma   90.00
#
_symmetry.space_group_name_H-M   'P 1'
#
loop_
_entity.id
_entity.type
_entity.pdbx_description
1 polymer ?
#
loop_
_entity_poly.entity_id
_entity_poly.type
_entity_poly.pdbx_seq_one_letter_code
_entity_poly.pdbx_strand_id
1 'polypeptide(L)'
;MKTKTIRILLTAATLTALMYGCTGVNAEETLDTRIGKLTFTHDFANGYPTDETVQKLYDERDFQRAVQAYLWATPMVSNGGNGRVLTSGKGAQNGDLIEFSKPKGLSRFLTPNVTTPYMLGWLNLSKSPLVIELPAGPSAGYVDDLWQRPVMDVGLPGMDKGKGGTYLLLGPGQKPPKDAKDYIVVKSPNFNNIFLFRLLSPDTKVQEAMRAKMRIYPYGQPRPKSLRKGTINSSETFVGSNPRGMEFWTFLSKL
;
A
#
# COMPACT_ATOMS: atom_id res chain seq x y z
N MET A 1 -35.58 84.58 -21.23
CA MET A 1 -34.41 83.80 -21.71
C MET A 1 -33.59 83.10 -20.62
N LYS A 2 -33.75 83.39 -19.31
CA LYS A 2 -32.91 82.80 -18.24
C LYS A 2 -33.35 81.43 -17.70
N THR A 3 -34.59 81.00 -17.95
CA THR A 3 -35.17 79.77 -17.37
C THR A 3 -34.93 78.49 -18.20
N LYS A 4 -34.69 78.60 -19.52
CA LYS A 4 -34.38 77.44 -20.39
C LYS A 4 -32.95 76.93 -20.18
N THR A 5 -31.99 77.83 -19.95
CA THR A 5 -30.57 77.49 -19.76
C THR A 5 -30.32 76.73 -18.45
N ILE A 6 -31.06 77.05 -17.38
CA ILE A 6 -30.96 76.38 -16.09
C ILE A 6 -31.51 74.95 -16.14
N ARG A 7 -32.59 74.70 -16.91
CA ARG A 7 -33.13 73.34 -17.09
C ARG A 7 -32.17 72.43 -17.85
N ILE A 8 -31.43 72.94 -18.84
CA ILE A 8 -30.46 72.16 -19.64
C ILE A 8 -29.21 71.81 -18.82
N LEU A 9 -28.76 72.73 -17.96
CA LEU A 9 -27.63 72.47 -17.05
C LEU A 9 -27.96 71.44 -15.95
N LEU A 10 -29.20 71.43 -15.45
CA LEU A 10 -29.65 70.44 -14.46
C LEU A 10 -29.86 69.04 -15.06
N THR A 11 -30.33 68.90 -16.30
CA THR A 11 -30.39 67.59 -16.99
C THR A 11 -29.02 67.07 -17.42
N ALA A 12 -28.10 67.94 -17.84
CA ALA A 12 -26.73 67.53 -18.16
C ALA A 12 -25.95 67.08 -16.91
N ALA A 13 -26.12 67.76 -15.78
CA ALA A 13 -25.46 67.38 -14.53
C ALA A 13 -26.01 66.05 -13.95
N THR A 14 -27.31 65.79 -14.11
CA THR A 14 -27.91 64.50 -13.69
C THR A 14 -27.54 63.33 -14.60
N LEU A 15 -27.39 63.55 -15.91
CA LEU A 15 -26.91 62.51 -16.83
C LEU A 15 -25.43 62.15 -16.60
N THR A 16 -24.61 63.13 -16.23
CA THR A 16 -23.19 62.92 -15.94
C THR A 16 -22.98 62.24 -14.58
N ALA A 17 -23.80 62.56 -13.58
CA ALA A 17 -23.78 61.87 -12.28
C ALA A 17 -24.27 60.41 -12.36
N LEU A 18 -25.19 60.08 -13.27
CA LEU A 18 -25.58 58.69 -13.53
C LEU A 18 -24.48 57.87 -14.22
N MET A 19 -23.62 58.50 -15.04
CA MET A 19 -22.50 57.82 -15.71
C MET A 19 -21.32 57.53 -14.78
N TYR A 20 -21.12 58.34 -13.73
CA TYR A 20 -20.09 58.08 -12.71
C TYR A 20 -20.56 57.21 -11.54
N GLY A 21 -21.88 57.03 -11.36
CA GLY A 21 -22.46 56.19 -10.31
C GLY A 21 -22.43 54.69 -10.58
N CYS A 22 -21.94 54.25 -11.75
CA CYS A 22 -21.96 52.86 -12.19
C CYS A 22 -20.56 52.27 -12.47
N THR A 23 -19.50 52.85 -11.89
CA THR A 23 -18.14 52.26 -11.93
C THR A 23 -17.85 51.35 -10.72
N GLY A 24 -18.89 50.95 -9.98
CA GLY A 24 -18.81 49.98 -8.89
C GLY A 24 -19.08 48.54 -9.33
N VAL A 25 -18.85 48.18 -10.59
CA VAL A 25 -18.73 46.76 -10.95
C VAL A 25 -17.36 46.33 -10.47
N ASN A 26 -17.28 45.79 -9.24
CA ASN A 26 -16.07 45.20 -8.69
C ASN A 26 -15.48 44.25 -9.73
N ALA A 27 -14.41 44.69 -10.39
CA ALA A 27 -13.79 43.98 -11.49
C ALA A 27 -13.28 42.62 -10.98
N GLU A 28 -13.36 41.60 -11.83
CA GLU A 28 -12.81 40.29 -11.53
C GLU A 28 -11.36 40.43 -11.10
N GLU A 29 -11.02 39.87 -9.93
CA GLU A 29 -9.64 39.76 -9.50
C GLU A 29 -9.06 38.44 -10.00
N THR A 30 -7.84 38.49 -10.53
CA THR A 30 -7.08 37.28 -10.90
C THR A 30 -5.77 37.24 -10.13
N LEU A 31 -5.59 36.19 -9.36
CA LEU A 31 -4.37 35.90 -8.62
C LEU A 31 -3.47 34.97 -9.41
N ASP A 32 -2.17 35.28 -9.48
CA ASP A 32 -1.17 34.38 -10.02
C ASP A 32 -0.62 33.48 -8.91
N THR A 33 -0.66 32.16 -9.12
CA THR A 33 -0.30 31.17 -8.09
C THR A 33 0.54 30.05 -8.69
N ARG A 34 1.14 29.21 -7.84
CA ARG A 34 1.92 28.04 -8.31
C ARG A 34 1.11 27.02 -9.13
N ILE A 35 -0.22 27.05 -9.04
CA ILE A 35 -1.13 26.17 -9.80
C ILE A 35 -1.75 26.88 -11.00
N GLY A 36 -1.19 28.04 -11.37
CA GLY A 36 -1.68 28.94 -12.40
C GLY A 36 -2.61 30.01 -11.85
N LYS A 37 -3.27 30.72 -12.78
CA LYS A 37 -4.18 31.81 -12.46
C LYS A 37 -5.49 31.32 -11.86
N LEU A 38 -5.94 32.01 -10.81
CA LEU A 38 -7.23 31.82 -10.14
C LEU A 38 -8.02 33.12 -10.24
N THR A 39 -9.21 33.07 -10.82
CA THR A 39 -10.05 34.25 -11.09
C THR A 39 -11.33 34.20 -10.27
N PHE A 40 -11.72 35.35 -9.75
CA PHE A 40 -12.86 35.54 -8.87
C PHE A 40 -13.82 36.54 -9.50
N THR A 41 -15.13 36.37 -9.26
CA THR A 41 -16.17 37.23 -9.84
C THR A 41 -16.10 38.68 -9.34
N HIS A 42 -15.41 38.92 -8.22
CA HIS A 42 -15.06 40.22 -7.64
C HIS A 42 -13.63 40.12 -7.05
N ASP A 43 -13.32 40.87 -5.99
CA ASP A 43 -12.08 40.66 -5.23
C ASP A 43 -12.05 39.27 -4.53
N PHE A 44 -10.87 38.80 -4.16
CA PHE A 44 -10.65 37.50 -3.55
C PHE A 44 -11.42 37.29 -2.23
N ALA A 45 -11.67 38.37 -1.47
CA ALA A 45 -12.32 38.29 -0.16
C ALA A 45 -13.86 38.27 -0.25
N ASN A 46 -14.43 38.91 -1.27
CA ASN A 46 -15.86 39.17 -1.42
C ASN A 46 -16.47 38.51 -2.67
N GLY A 47 -15.65 37.98 -3.57
CA GLY A 47 -16.05 37.29 -4.79
C GLY A 47 -16.12 35.77 -4.65
N TYR A 48 -16.77 35.13 -5.61
CA TYR A 48 -16.77 33.68 -5.74
C TYR A 48 -15.71 33.27 -6.78
N PRO A 49 -15.05 32.11 -6.64
CA PRO A 49 -14.22 31.58 -7.72
C PRO A 49 -15.08 31.35 -8.97
N THR A 50 -14.56 31.70 -10.15
CA THR A 50 -15.23 31.35 -11.42
C THR A 50 -15.35 29.84 -11.60
N ASP A 51 -16.27 29.36 -12.44
CA ASP A 51 -16.43 27.92 -12.69
C ASP A 51 -15.11 27.25 -13.15
N GLU A 52 -14.31 27.94 -13.97
CA GLU A 52 -12.97 27.48 -14.36
C GLU A 52 -12.03 27.36 -13.16
N THR A 53 -12.05 28.34 -12.26
CA THR A 53 -11.25 28.33 -11.03
C THR A 53 -11.70 27.20 -10.10
N VAL A 54 -13.01 26.97 -9.97
CA VAL A 54 -13.56 25.84 -9.20
C VAL A 54 -13.06 24.51 -9.75
N GLN A 55 -13.15 24.30 -11.06
CA GLN A 55 -12.65 23.07 -11.70
C GLN A 55 -11.15 22.89 -11.47
N LYS A 56 -10.35 23.93 -11.70
CA LYS A 56 -8.89 23.91 -11.47
C LYS A 56 -8.55 23.57 -10.02
N LEU A 57 -9.28 24.12 -9.04
CA LEU A 57 -9.06 23.83 -7.62
C LEU A 57 -9.44 22.38 -7.27
N TYR A 58 -10.50 21.82 -7.85
CA TYR A 58 -10.86 20.41 -7.68
C TYR A 58 -9.82 19.48 -8.30
N ASP A 59 -9.36 19.77 -9.52
CA ASP A 59 -8.33 19.01 -10.21
C ASP A 59 -7.00 19.03 -9.44
N GLU A 60 -6.57 20.20 -8.96
CA GLU A 60 -5.36 20.32 -8.13
C GLU A 60 -5.50 19.55 -6.81
N ARG A 61 -6.66 19.64 -6.15
CA ARG A 61 -6.91 18.92 -4.91
C ARG A 61 -6.81 17.41 -5.12
N ASP A 62 -7.39 16.90 -6.21
CA ASP A 62 -7.38 15.48 -6.52
C ASP A 62 -5.98 15.03 -6.94
N PHE A 63 -5.22 15.86 -7.68
CA PHE A 63 -3.80 15.64 -7.96
C PHE A 63 -2.96 15.55 -6.69
N GLN A 64 -3.08 16.52 -5.78
CA GLN A 64 -2.34 16.51 -4.51
C GLN A 64 -2.67 15.27 -3.68
N ARG A 65 -3.95 14.89 -3.60
CA ARG A 65 -4.39 13.66 -2.90
C ARG A 65 -3.82 12.41 -3.55
N ALA A 66 -3.77 12.34 -4.88
CA ALA A 66 -3.15 11.23 -5.59
C ALA A 66 -1.65 11.14 -5.28
N VAL A 67 -0.91 12.25 -5.28
CA VAL A 67 0.51 12.23 -4.90
C VAL A 67 0.71 11.70 -3.48
N GLN A 68 -0.10 12.16 -2.51
CA GLN A 68 -0.01 11.69 -1.13
C GLN A 68 -0.39 10.21 -0.99
N ALA A 69 -1.44 9.77 -1.67
CA ALA A 69 -1.88 8.37 -1.65
C ALA A 69 -0.82 7.44 -2.26
N TYR A 70 -0.09 7.87 -3.29
CA TYR A 70 1.00 7.10 -3.90
C TYR A 70 2.12 6.84 -2.89
N LEU A 71 2.56 7.88 -2.17
CA LEU A 71 3.60 7.76 -1.15
C LEU A 71 3.14 6.89 0.02
N TRP A 72 1.92 7.14 0.51
CA TRP A 72 1.32 6.37 1.58
C TRP A 72 1.23 4.87 1.24
N ALA A 73 0.71 4.53 0.06
CA ALA A 73 0.48 3.15 -0.36
C ALA A 73 1.74 2.40 -0.84
N THR A 74 2.89 3.05 -0.91
CA THR A 74 4.13 2.47 -1.45
C THR A 74 4.52 1.12 -0.80
N PRO A 75 4.52 0.96 0.54
CA PRO A 75 4.83 -0.33 1.17
C PRO A 75 3.80 -1.40 0.81
N MET A 76 2.52 -1.01 0.78
CA MET A 76 1.40 -1.89 0.49
C MET A 76 1.47 -2.45 -0.93
N VAL A 77 1.77 -1.59 -1.90
CA VAL A 77 1.93 -1.99 -3.31
C VAL A 77 3.15 -2.89 -3.50
N SER A 78 4.26 -2.62 -2.83
CA SER A 78 5.45 -3.49 -2.87
C SER A 78 5.14 -4.89 -2.33
N ASN A 79 4.52 -4.99 -1.15
CA ASN A 79 4.16 -6.28 -0.56
C ASN A 79 3.05 -7.01 -1.31
N GLY A 80 2.03 -6.30 -1.78
CA GLY A 80 1.00 -6.86 -2.65
C GLY A 80 1.62 -7.47 -3.91
N GLY A 81 2.61 -6.79 -4.47
CA GLY A 81 3.41 -7.24 -5.60
C GLY A 81 4.18 -8.54 -5.34
N ASN A 82 4.86 -8.62 -4.20
CA ASN A 82 5.49 -9.86 -3.74
C ASN A 82 4.45 -10.98 -3.61
N GLY A 83 3.28 -10.69 -3.05
CA GLY A 83 2.14 -11.61 -2.97
C GLY A 83 1.74 -12.14 -4.34
N ARG A 84 1.54 -11.25 -5.32
CA ARG A 84 1.23 -11.61 -6.71
C ARG A 84 2.25 -12.59 -7.29
N VAL A 85 3.55 -12.36 -7.09
CA VAL A 85 4.61 -13.28 -7.52
C VAL A 85 4.48 -14.63 -6.82
N LEU A 86 4.37 -14.63 -5.49
CA LEU A 86 4.34 -15.83 -4.66
C LEU A 86 3.09 -16.69 -4.88
N THR A 87 1.99 -16.09 -5.37
CA THR A 87 0.74 -16.79 -5.68
C THR A 87 0.51 -17.01 -7.18
N SER A 88 1.47 -16.66 -8.05
CA SER A 88 1.29 -16.72 -9.51
C SER A 88 1.34 -18.14 -10.08
N GLY A 89 1.96 -19.09 -9.36
CA GLY A 89 2.12 -20.46 -9.83
C GLY A 89 0.82 -21.21 -10.04
N LYS A 90 0.82 -22.13 -11.01
CA LYS A 90 -0.34 -23.00 -11.24
C LYS A 90 -0.62 -23.84 -10.00
N GLY A 91 -1.85 -23.71 -9.48
CA GLY A 91 -2.29 -24.45 -8.29
C GLY A 91 -1.72 -23.92 -6.97
N ALA A 92 -1.19 -22.68 -6.94
CA ALA A 92 -0.72 -22.05 -5.72
C ALA A 92 -1.79 -22.08 -4.61
N GLN A 93 -1.38 -22.48 -3.41
CA GLN A 93 -2.22 -22.49 -2.24
C GLN A 93 -1.71 -21.51 -1.19
N ASN A 94 -2.62 -21.09 -0.32
CA ASN A 94 -2.29 -20.24 0.80
C ASN A 94 -1.22 -20.90 1.71
N GLY A 95 -0.17 -20.15 2.05
CA GLY A 95 0.94 -20.65 2.85
C GLY A 95 1.90 -21.60 2.14
N ASP A 96 1.81 -21.77 0.82
CA ASP A 96 2.88 -22.45 0.09
C ASP A 96 4.19 -21.66 0.20
N LEU A 97 5.30 -22.37 0.38
CA LEU A 97 6.62 -21.75 0.43
C LEU A 97 7.38 -21.97 -0.87
N ILE A 98 8.07 -20.92 -1.31
CA ILE A 98 8.92 -20.93 -2.50
C ILE A 98 10.34 -20.63 -2.06
N GLU A 99 11.28 -21.47 -2.51
CA GLU A 99 12.70 -21.26 -2.27
C GLU A 99 13.30 -20.34 -3.33
N PHE A 100 14.04 -19.33 -2.88
CA PHE A 100 14.85 -18.46 -3.73
C PHE A 100 16.31 -18.53 -3.27
N SER A 101 17.12 -19.25 -4.04
CA SER A 101 18.55 -19.47 -3.78
C SER A 101 19.45 -19.18 -4.98
N LYS A 102 18.87 -18.75 -6.11
CA LYS A 102 19.60 -18.44 -7.36
C LYS A 102 19.31 -17.01 -7.80
N PRO A 103 20.31 -16.29 -8.37
CA PRO A 103 20.15 -14.89 -8.80
C PRO A 103 18.93 -14.64 -9.68
N LYS A 104 18.63 -15.55 -10.62
CA LYS A 104 17.45 -15.45 -11.51
C LYS A 104 16.11 -15.39 -10.76
N GLY A 105 16.00 -16.10 -9.64
CA GLY A 105 14.79 -16.04 -8.81
C GLY A 105 14.78 -14.80 -7.94
N LEU A 106 15.93 -14.47 -7.36
CA LEU A 106 16.10 -13.34 -6.44
C LEU A 106 15.91 -11.99 -7.10
N SER A 107 16.24 -11.84 -8.39
CA SER A 107 16.08 -10.60 -9.16
C SER A 107 14.63 -10.12 -9.28
N ARG A 108 13.66 -10.91 -8.81
CA ARG A 108 12.24 -10.55 -8.72
C ARG A 108 11.92 -9.73 -7.49
N PHE A 109 12.81 -9.68 -6.50
CA PHE A 109 12.59 -8.94 -5.26
C PHE A 109 13.50 -7.72 -5.19
N LEU A 110 13.11 -6.73 -4.42
CA LEU A 110 13.90 -5.52 -4.20
C LEU A 110 15.06 -5.84 -3.24
N THR A 111 16.28 -5.48 -3.65
CA THR A 111 17.51 -5.57 -2.82
C THR A 111 17.70 -6.92 -2.10
N PRO A 112 17.64 -8.07 -2.80
CA PRO A 112 17.77 -9.38 -2.17
C PRO A 112 19.22 -9.61 -1.71
N ASN A 113 19.39 -10.37 -0.62
CA ASN A 113 20.66 -11.01 -0.34
C ASN A 113 20.92 -12.15 -1.34
N VAL A 114 22.18 -12.39 -1.71
CA VAL A 114 22.60 -13.49 -2.59
C VAL A 114 23.39 -14.59 -1.86
N THR A 115 23.62 -14.46 -0.54
CA THR A 115 24.43 -15.41 0.24
C THR A 115 23.64 -16.49 0.97
N THR A 116 22.38 -16.22 1.34
CA THR A 116 21.53 -17.15 2.11
C THR A 116 20.24 -17.49 1.36
N PRO A 117 19.83 -18.77 1.28
CA PRO A 117 18.54 -19.13 0.70
C PRO A 117 17.37 -18.49 1.45
N TYR A 118 16.39 -18.00 0.69
CA TYR A 118 15.10 -17.53 1.21
C TYR A 118 14.01 -18.58 1.01
N MET A 119 13.17 -18.76 2.03
CA MET A 119 11.86 -19.38 1.94
C MET A 119 10.83 -18.26 2.09
N LEU A 120 10.07 -17.98 1.04
CA LEU A 120 9.07 -16.92 1.03
C LEU A 120 7.67 -17.52 0.84
N GLY A 121 6.67 -16.95 1.50
CA GLY A 121 5.29 -17.38 1.38
C GLY A 121 4.30 -16.23 1.56
N TRP A 122 3.17 -16.33 0.87
CA TRP A 122 2.03 -15.44 1.07
C TRP A 122 1.05 -16.07 2.07
N LEU A 123 0.66 -15.32 3.08
CA LEU A 123 -0.21 -15.75 4.16
C LEU A 123 -1.49 -14.91 4.16
N ASN A 124 -2.60 -15.52 3.76
CA ASN A 124 -3.93 -14.91 3.82
C ASN A 124 -4.75 -15.50 4.97
N LEU A 125 -5.20 -14.65 5.89
CA LEU A 125 -5.92 -15.02 7.11
C LEU A 125 -7.43 -14.79 6.99
N SER A 126 -7.95 -14.41 5.82
CA SER A 126 -9.37 -14.04 5.65
C SER A 126 -10.34 -15.20 5.90
N LYS A 127 -9.90 -16.43 5.62
CA LYS A 127 -10.73 -17.63 5.77
C LYS A 127 -10.51 -18.36 7.11
N SER A 128 -9.27 -18.36 7.59
CA SER A 128 -8.89 -19.10 8.80
C SER A 128 -7.56 -18.60 9.37
N PRO A 129 -7.28 -18.85 10.66
CA PRO A 129 -5.93 -18.80 11.18
C PRO A 129 -4.98 -19.73 10.42
N LEU A 130 -3.68 -19.46 10.51
CA LEU A 130 -2.63 -20.31 9.96
C LEU A 130 -1.73 -20.85 11.07
N VAL A 131 -1.41 -22.14 10.99
CA VAL A 131 -0.36 -22.79 11.78
C VAL A 131 0.94 -22.71 11.01
N ILE A 132 2.02 -22.27 11.65
CA ILE A 132 3.37 -22.15 11.08
C ILE A 132 4.32 -22.98 11.97
N GLU A 133 4.77 -24.12 11.48
CA GLU A 133 5.77 -24.98 12.13
C GLU A 133 7.16 -24.67 11.57
N LEU A 134 8.08 -24.29 12.46
CA LEU A 134 9.46 -23.93 12.12
C LEU A 134 10.46 -24.86 12.79
N PRO A 135 11.54 -25.25 12.09
CA PRO A 135 12.60 -26.09 12.62
C PRO A 135 13.48 -25.35 13.63
N ALA A 136 14.09 -26.11 14.54
CA ALA A 136 15.27 -25.65 15.25
C ALA A 136 16.46 -25.48 14.30
N GLY A 137 17.28 -24.47 14.52
CA GLY A 137 18.54 -24.26 13.81
C GLY A 137 18.85 -22.80 13.48
N PRO A 138 20.02 -22.54 12.88
CA PRO A 138 20.48 -21.20 12.54
C PRO A 138 19.60 -20.62 11.42
N SER A 139 18.66 -19.76 11.83
CA SER A 139 17.66 -19.16 10.95
C SER A 139 17.29 -17.76 11.42
N ALA A 140 16.80 -16.94 10.49
CA ALA A 140 16.21 -15.64 10.81
C ALA A 140 15.12 -15.32 9.79
N GLY A 141 14.02 -14.75 10.25
CA GLY A 141 12.90 -14.42 9.41
C GLY A 141 11.86 -13.61 10.15
N TYR A 142 10.75 -13.34 9.46
CA TYR A 142 9.63 -12.59 10.01
C TYR A 142 8.32 -12.98 9.32
N VAL A 143 7.22 -12.58 9.97
CA VAL A 143 5.96 -12.29 9.30
C VAL A 143 5.74 -10.79 9.38
N ASP A 144 5.49 -10.18 8.22
CA ASP A 144 5.10 -8.79 8.09
C ASP A 144 3.68 -8.70 7.56
N ASP A 145 2.96 -7.65 7.96
CA ASP A 145 1.66 -7.35 7.38
C ASP A 145 1.80 -6.74 5.97
N LEU A 146 0.65 -6.48 5.32
CA LEU A 146 0.65 -5.88 3.99
C LEU A 146 1.36 -4.52 3.92
N TRP A 147 1.45 -3.79 5.04
CA TRP A 147 2.12 -2.48 5.14
C TRP A 147 3.62 -2.59 5.45
N GLN A 148 4.20 -3.79 5.41
CA GLN A 148 5.60 -4.06 5.83
C GLN A 148 5.85 -3.74 7.31
N ARG A 149 4.82 -3.81 8.15
CA ARG A 149 5.01 -3.67 9.60
C ARG A 149 5.27 -5.05 10.20
N PRO A 150 6.24 -5.17 11.11
CA PRO A 150 6.55 -6.45 11.73
C PRO A 150 5.37 -6.96 12.56
N VAL A 151 4.95 -8.19 12.28
CA VAL A 151 3.93 -8.92 13.05
C VAL A 151 4.62 -9.88 14.02
N MET A 152 5.65 -10.59 13.58
CA MET A 152 6.54 -11.36 14.44
C MET A 152 7.89 -11.62 13.78
N ASP A 153 8.94 -11.70 14.60
CA ASP A 153 10.21 -12.31 14.20
C ASP A 153 10.20 -13.82 14.45
N VAL A 154 10.95 -14.56 13.64
CA VAL A 154 11.12 -16.02 13.77
C VAL A 154 12.59 -16.44 13.64
N GLY A 155 12.92 -17.62 14.17
CA GLY A 155 14.28 -18.12 14.25
C GLY A 155 15.04 -17.47 15.40
N LEU A 156 16.33 -17.18 15.22
CA LEU A 156 17.21 -16.60 16.23
C LEU A 156 16.67 -15.32 16.88
N PRO A 157 16.14 -14.32 16.14
CA PRO A 157 15.57 -13.11 16.75
C PRO A 157 14.15 -13.30 17.30
N GLY A 158 13.48 -14.40 16.94
CA GLY A 158 12.07 -14.63 17.26
C GLY A 158 11.82 -15.18 18.66
N MET A 159 10.54 -15.34 18.99
CA MET A 159 10.11 -15.94 20.26
C MET A 159 10.63 -17.38 20.44
N ASP A 160 10.84 -18.12 19.34
CA ASP A 160 11.43 -19.45 19.37
C ASP A 160 12.93 -19.48 19.68
N LYS A 161 13.64 -18.33 19.60
CA LYS A 161 15.08 -18.20 19.88
C LYS A 161 15.95 -19.22 19.13
N GLY A 162 15.55 -19.57 17.90
CA GLY A 162 16.20 -20.57 17.05
C GLY A 162 15.97 -22.03 17.48
N LYS A 163 15.15 -22.28 18.50
CA LYS A 163 14.80 -23.64 18.96
C LYS A 163 13.66 -24.25 18.15
N GLY A 164 13.11 -23.51 17.19
CA GLY A 164 11.92 -23.92 16.45
C GLY A 164 10.66 -23.83 17.31
N GLY A 165 9.50 -23.92 16.66
CA GLY A 165 8.24 -23.76 17.34
C GLY A 165 7.05 -23.84 16.40
N THR A 166 5.87 -23.94 16.99
CA THR A 166 4.61 -23.94 16.27
C THR A 166 3.86 -22.67 16.63
N TYR A 167 3.72 -21.79 15.65
CA TYR A 167 3.01 -20.53 15.78
C TYR A 167 1.57 -20.69 15.30
N LEU A 168 0.65 -19.96 15.94
CA LEU A 168 -0.72 -19.79 15.47
C LEU A 168 -0.94 -18.31 15.13
N LEU A 169 -0.97 -18.02 13.82
CA LEU A 169 -1.19 -16.67 13.30
C LEU A 169 -2.68 -16.42 13.09
N LEU A 170 -3.21 -15.45 13.83
CA LEU A 170 -4.60 -15.02 13.81
C LEU A 170 -4.74 -13.72 13.00
N GLY A 171 -5.78 -13.64 12.17
CA GLY A 171 -6.16 -12.41 11.47
C GLY A 171 -7.02 -11.46 12.32
N PRO A 172 -7.31 -10.26 11.81
CA PRO A 172 -8.20 -9.30 12.46
C PRO A 172 -9.55 -9.91 12.85
N GLY A 173 -9.98 -9.67 14.09
CA GLY A 173 -11.25 -10.17 14.64
C GLY A 173 -11.27 -11.66 14.99
N GLN A 174 -10.26 -12.46 14.63
CA GLN A 174 -10.20 -13.88 14.97
C GLN A 174 -9.82 -14.06 16.45
N LYS A 175 -10.55 -14.95 17.14
CA LYS A 175 -10.29 -15.30 18.53
C LYS A 175 -9.39 -16.54 18.60
N PRO A 176 -8.44 -16.61 19.56
CA PRO A 176 -7.69 -17.83 19.79
C PRO A 176 -8.64 -19.00 20.11
N PRO A 177 -8.43 -20.19 19.52
CA PRO A 177 -9.17 -21.40 19.87
C PRO A 177 -8.82 -21.89 21.29
N LYS A 178 -9.57 -22.87 21.81
CA LYS A 178 -9.40 -23.36 23.20
C LYS A 178 -8.05 -24.04 23.45
N ASP A 179 -7.50 -24.68 22.44
CA ASP A 179 -6.19 -25.36 22.42
C ASP A 179 -5.03 -24.41 22.04
N ALA A 180 -5.28 -23.10 21.93
CA ALA A 180 -4.25 -22.13 21.54
C ALA A 180 -3.01 -22.11 22.47
N LYS A 181 -3.13 -22.64 23.69
CA LYS A 181 -2.03 -22.78 24.65
C LYS A 181 -0.88 -23.67 24.16
N ASP A 182 -1.15 -24.53 23.17
CA ASP A 182 -0.15 -25.42 22.57
C ASP A 182 0.66 -24.72 21.47
N TYR A 183 0.40 -23.42 21.24
CA TYR A 183 0.99 -22.60 20.18
C TYR A 183 1.61 -21.31 20.72
N ILE A 184 2.57 -20.77 19.97
CA ILE A 184 2.96 -19.37 20.08
C ILE A 184 1.94 -18.53 19.31
N VAL A 185 0.99 -17.93 20.04
CA VAL A 185 -0.13 -17.18 19.42
C VAL A 185 0.31 -15.78 19.02
N VAL A 186 0.08 -15.42 17.76
CA VAL A 186 0.39 -14.10 17.19
C VAL A 186 -0.83 -13.56 16.47
N LYS A 187 -1.08 -12.25 16.59
CA LYS A 187 -2.21 -11.58 15.93
C LYS A 187 -1.70 -10.58 14.90
N SER A 188 -2.06 -10.77 13.65
CA SER A 188 -1.82 -9.79 12.60
C SER A 188 -2.94 -8.74 12.57
N PRO A 189 -2.60 -7.45 12.40
CA PRO A 189 -3.58 -6.39 12.13
C PRO A 189 -4.09 -6.41 10.67
N ASN A 190 -3.58 -7.30 9.81
CA ASN A 190 -4.01 -7.42 8.41
C ASN A 190 -4.31 -8.90 8.05
N PHE A 191 -5.21 -9.11 7.09
CA PHE A 191 -5.47 -10.46 6.58
C PHE A 191 -4.35 -10.95 5.65
N ASN A 192 -3.68 -10.07 4.92
CA ASN A 192 -2.59 -10.41 4.02
C ASN A 192 -1.25 -10.13 4.68
N ASN A 193 -0.36 -11.13 4.66
CA ASN A 193 0.94 -11.08 5.30
C ASN A 193 1.99 -11.77 4.43
N ILE A 194 3.24 -11.36 4.57
CA ILE A 194 4.40 -12.03 3.97
C ILE A 194 5.13 -12.79 5.05
N PHE A 195 5.47 -14.04 4.76
CA PHE A 195 6.42 -14.82 5.54
C PHE A 195 7.75 -14.88 4.80
N LEU A 196 8.83 -14.54 5.50
CA LEU A 196 10.19 -14.66 5.03
C LEU A 196 11.00 -15.45 6.04
N PHE A 197 11.75 -16.44 5.56
CA PHE A 197 12.64 -17.23 6.41
C PHE A 197 13.94 -17.54 5.70
N ARG A 198 15.07 -17.21 6.34
CA ARG A 198 16.42 -17.49 5.83
C ARG A 198 17.05 -18.65 6.56
N LEU A 199 17.69 -19.53 5.79
CA LEU A 199 18.52 -20.63 6.31
C LEU A 199 19.96 -20.11 6.40
N LEU A 200 20.49 -20.00 7.61
CA LEU A 200 21.79 -19.35 7.86
C LEU A 200 22.95 -20.35 7.99
N SER A 201 22.66 -21.65 8.09
CA SER A 201 23.72 -22.68 8.10
C SER A 201 24.50 -22.65 6.78
N PRO A 202 25.85 -22.72 6.81
CA PRO A 202 26.64 -22.93 5.59
C PRO A 202 26.54 -24.38 5.06
N ASP A 203 26.13 -25.33 5.90
CA ASP A 203 25.95 -26.74 5.52
C ASP A 203 24.59 -26.97 4.85
N THR A 204 24.61 -27.37 3.58
CA THR A 204 23.41 -27.65 2.77
C THR A 204 22.59 -28.81 3.30
N LYS A 205 23.19 -29.83 3.94
CA LYS A 205 22.46 -30.94 4.55
C LYS A 205 21.64 -30.46 5.75
N VAL A 206 22.20 -29.54 6.55
CA VAL A 206 21.47 -28.89 7.64
C VAL A 206 20.31 -28.07 7.08
N GLN A 207 20.54 -27.30 6.00
CA GLN A 207 19.48 -26.54 5.35
C GLN A 207 18.34 -27.45 4.83
N GLU A 208 18.66 -28.58 4.21
CA GLU A 208 17.69 -29.58 3.75
C GLU A 208 16.89 -30.17 4.90
N ALA A 209 17.56 -30.57 6.00
CA ALA A 209 16.91 -31.11 7.18
C ALA A 209 15.97 -30.08 7.86
N MET A 210 16.35 -28.80 7.87
CA MET A 210 15.49 -27.72 8.35
C MET A 210 14.26 -27.54 7.45
N ARG A 211 14.46 -27.43 6.12
CA ARG A 211 13.35 -27.29 5.15
C ARG A 211 12.33 -28.42 5.26
N ALA A 212 12.79 -29.66 5.43
CA ALA A 212 11.91 -30.82 5.54
C ALA A 212 10.94 -30.77 6.73
N LYS A 213 11.26 -29.98 7.76
CA LYS A 213 10.46 -29.81 8.98
C LYS A 213 9.53 -28.59 8.95
N MET A 214 9.67 -27.71 7.95
CA MET A 214 8.80 -26.54 7.82
C MET A 214 7.39 -26.94 7.35
N ARG A 215 6.36 -26.36 7.95
CA ARG A 215 4.96 -26.51 7.48
C ARG A 215 4.20 -25.22 7.72
N ILE A 216 3.35 -24.84 6.76
CA ILE A 216 2.34 -23.79 6.95
C ILE A 216 1.02 -24.34 6.46
N TYR A 217 -0.05 -24.23 7.25
CA TYR A 217 -1.36 -24.75 6.85
C TYR A 217 -2.51 -24.11 7.66
N PRO A 218 -3.74 -24.11 7.14
CA PRO A 218 -4.91 -23.64 7.88
C PRO A 218 -5.10 -24.37 9.21
N TYR A 219 -5.39 -23.61 10.27
CA TYR A 219 -5.77 -24.20 11.54
C TYR A 219 -7.04 -25.06 11.38
N GLY A 220 -7.09 -26.21 12.07
CA GLY A 220 -8.18 -27.18 11.96
C GLY A 220 -8.12 -28.10 10.74
N GLN A 221 -7.16 -27.91 9.83
CA GLN A 221 -6.91 -28.84 8.72
C GLN A 221 -5.86 -29.89 9.10
N PRO A 222 -5.87 -31.08 8.45
CA PRO A 222 -4.86 -32.10 8.66
C PRO A 222 -3.44 -31.55 8.46
N ARG A 223 -2.56 -31.82 9.43
CA ARG A 223 -1.14 -31.45 9.36
C ARG A 223 -0.50 -32.10 8.12
N PRO A 224 0.00 -31.33 7.13
CA PRO A 224 0.58 -31.88 5.90
C PRO A 224 1.80 -32.74 6.20
N LYS A 225 2.03 -33.87 5.50
CA LYS A 225 3.18 -34.77 5.77
C LYS A 225 4.55 -34.12 5.50
N SER A 226 4.59 -33.14 4.61
CA SER A 226 5.80 -32.43 4.18
C SER A 226 5.49 -30.96 3.87
N LEU A 227 6.53 -30.16 3.69
CA LEU A 227 6.40 -28.79 3.21
C LEU A 227 5.66 -28.75 1.87
N ARG A 228 4.62 -27.92 1.77
CA ARG A 228 4.02 -27.57 0.48
C ARG A 228 4.89 -26.56 -0.24
N LYS A 229 5.34 -26.93 -1.43
CA LYS A 229 6.19 -26.09 -2.28
C LYS A 229 5.35 -25.39 -3.32
N GLY A 230 5.43 -24.07 -3.36
CA GLY A 230 4.81 -23.26 -4.40
C GLY A 230 5.67 -23.23 -5.67
N THR A 231 5.10 -22.66 -6.73
CA THR A 231 5.82 -22.33 -7.96
C THR A 231 5.48 -20.89 -8.38
N ILE A 232 6.23 -20.35 -9.33
CA ILE A 232 5.99 -19.01 -9.90
C ILE A 232 5.64 -19.20 -11.36
N ASN A 233 4.67 -18.43 -11.86
CA ASN A 233 4.48 -18.33 -13.30
C ASN A 233 5.69 -17.63 -13.94
N SER A 234 6.36 -18.28 -14.89
CA SER A 234 7.53 -17.71 -15.56
C SER A 234 7.24 -16.39 -16.29
N SER A 235 5.99 -16.18 -16.73
CA SER A 235 5.56 -14.93 -17.37
C SER A 235 5.17 -13.83 -16.39
N GLU A 236 5.17 -14.10 -15.08
CA GLU A 236 4.99 -13.02 -14.10
C GLU A 236 6.21 -12.10 -14.15
N THR A 237 5.96 -10.82 -14.38
CA THR A 237 6.98 -9.79 -14.57
C THR A 237 7.07 -8.84 -13.38
N PHE A 238 6.18 -8.97 -12.40
CA PHE A 238 6.25 -8.16 -11.20
C PHE A 238 7.62 -8.36 -10.52
N VAL A 239 8.38 -7.28 -10.45
CA VAL A 239 9.59 -7.14 -9.65
C VAL A 239 9.17 -6.32 -8.45
N GLY A 240 9.66 -6.60 -7.23
CA GLY A 240 9.27 -5.93 -5.98
C GLY A 240 9.34 -4.38 -5.96
N SER A 241 9.75 -3.74 -7.05
CA SER A 241 9.51 -2.33 -7.37
C SER A 241 8.03 -2.06 -7.70
N ASN A 242 7.54 -0.89 -7.29
CA ASN A 242 6.17 -0.48 -7.63
C ASN A 242 5.95 -0.37 -9.15
N PRO A 243 4.80 -0.83 -9.67
CA PRO A 243 4.42 -0.58 -11.05
C PRO A 243 4.29 0.93 -11.32
N ARG A 244 4.41 1.33 -12.58
CA ARG A 244 4.39 2.74 -13.00
C ARG A 244 3.08 3.11 -13.69
N GLY A 245 2.77 4.41 -13.72
CA GLY A 245 1.56 4.93 -14.36
C GLY A 245 0.28 4.36 -13.73
N MET A 246 -0.76 4.17 -14.54
CA MET A 246 -2.08 3.70 -14.08
C MET A 246 -2.09 2.25 -13.58
N GLU A 247 -1.06 1.46 -13.88
CA GLU A 247 -0.94 0.11 -13.31
C GLU A 247 -0.80 0.16 -11.79
N PHE A 248 -0.13 1.18 -11.23
CA PHE A 248 -0.06 1.41 -9.78
C PHE A 248 -1.45 1.54 -9.17
N TRP A 249 -2.28 2.44 -9.72
CA TRP A 249 -3.61 2.71 -9.21
C TRP A 249 -4.56 1.52 -9.40
N THR A 250 -4.46 0.83 -10.55
CA THR A 250 -5.26 -0.37 -10.85
C THR A 250 -4.89 -1.54 -9.95
N PHE A 251 -3.62 -1.62 -9.53
CA PHE A 251 -3.16 -2.65 -8.61
C PHE A 251 -3.54 -2.31 -7.18
N LEU A 252 -3.31 -1.06 -6.75
CA LEU A 252 -3.65 -0.56 -5.42
C LEU A 252 -5.14 -0.75 -5.09
N SER A 253 -6.05 -0.53 -6.05
CA SER A 253 -7.49 -0.70 -5.82
C SER A 253 -7.94 -2.15 -5.57
N LYS A 254 -7.05 -3.13 -5.76
CA LYS A 254 -7.33 -4.56 -5.58
C LYS A 254 -6.69 -5.17 -4.32
N LEU A 255 -5.87 -4.40 -3.59
CA LEU A 255 -5.18 -4.83 -2.36
C LEU A 255 -6.07 -4.67 -1.14
#